data_AF-A0A2W6DY32-F1
#
_entry.id   AF-A0A2W6DY32-F1
#
_cell.length_a   1.000
_cell.length_b   1.000
_cell.length_c   1.000
_cell.angle_alpha   90.00
_cell.angle_beta   90.00
_cell.angle_gamma   90.00
#
_symmetry.space_group_name_H-M   'P 1'
#
loop_
_entity.id
_entity.type
_entity.pdbx_description
1 polymer ?
#
loop_
_entity_poly.entity_id
_entity_poly.type
_entity_poly.pdbx_seq_one_letter_code
_entity_poly.pdbx_strand_id
1 'polypeptide(L)'
;MAVKKISISLDAEVFERAKRAAETEGVALSTWLSEAAEEAAGLAEARAALAEYIEVYGPPDEDAMAETRARLDEAGVGQWETADEAAARMAALARLRGELPAEAQRRAG
;
A
#
# COMPACT_ATOMS: atom_id res chain seq x y z
N MET A 1 0.68 9.60 20.84
CA MET A 1 -0.05 10.68 20.14
C MET A 1 -1.05 11.31 21.08
N ALA A 2 -1.29 12.63 20.96
CA ALA A 2 -2.29 13.31 21.77
C ALA A 2 -3.69 13.07 21.18
N VAL A 3 -4.56 12.41 21.94
CA VAL A 3 -5.93 12.08 21.51
C VAL A 3 -6.87 13.21 21.93
N LYS A 4 -7.61 13.78 20.99
CA LYS A 4 -8.68 14.75 21.28
C LYS A 4 -10.03 14.03 21.29
N LYS A 5 -10.70 14.05 22.44
CA LYS A 5 -12.04 13.48 22.57
C LYS A 5 -13.07 14.44 21.97
N ILE A 6 -13.80 13.95 20.97
CA ILE A 6 -14.90 14.66 20.33
C ILE A 6 -16.18 13.82 20.46
N SER A 7 -17.32 14.49 20.63
CA SER A 7 -18.63 13.87 20.60
C SER A 7 -19.31 14.25 19.29
N ILE A 8 -19.66 13.24 18.50
CA ILE A 8 -20.28 13.38 17.19
C ILE A 8 -21.50 12.47 17.12
N SER A 9 -22.57 12.97 16.52
CA SER A 9 -23.76 12.17 16.24
C SER A 9 -23.63 11.52 14.87
N LEU A 10 -23.92 10.22 14.81
CA LEU A 10 -23.99 9.47 13.56
C LEU A 10 -25.44 9.08 13.31
N ASP A 11 -25.84 9.07 12.04
CA ASP A 11 -27.08 8.44 11.63
C ASP A 11 -27.09 6.98 12.06
N ALA A 12 -28.25 6.48 12.48
CA ALA A 12 -28.37 5.12 13.02
C ALA A 12 -27.89 4.05 12.03
N GLU A 13 -28.18 4.22 10.74
CA GLU A 13 -27.70 3.30 9.70
C GLU A 13 -26.17 3.34 9.55
N VAL A 14 -25.58 4.53 9.61
CA VAL A 14 -24.12 4.71 9.50
C VAL A 14 -23.42 4.09 10.70
N PHE A 15 -23.97 4.28 11.91
CA PHE A 15 -23.47 3.66 13.12
C PHE A 15 -23.44 2.13 13.01
N GLU A 16 -24.54 1.49 12.58
CA GLU A 16 -24.60 0.03 12.44
C GLU A 16 -23.69 -0.50 11.33
N ARG A 17 -23.43 0.28 10.28
CA ARG A 17 -22.46 -0.08 9.24
C ARG A 17 -21.03 -0.01 9.75
N ALA A 18 -20.67 1.09 10.41
CA ALA A 18 -19.33 1.27 10.98
C ALA A 18 -19.03 0.22 12.06
N LYS A 19 -20.02 -0.11 12.90
CA LYS A 19 -19.91 -1.16 13.90
C LYS A 19 -19.60 -2.52 13.28
N ARG A 20 -20.33 -2.92 12.23
CA ARG A 20 -20.08 -4.19 11.52
C ARG A 20 -18.71 -4.24 10.84
N ALA A 21 -18.26 -3.12 10.29
CA ALA A 21 -16.92 -3.03 9.70
C ALA A 21 -15.83 -3.23 10.76
N ALA A 22 -15.92 -2.51 11.87
CA ALA A 22 -15.03 -2.66 13.01
C ALA A 22 -15.02 -4.09 13.58
N GLU A 23 -16.19 -4.73 13.68
CA GLU A 23 -16.31 -6.14 14.11
C GLU A 23 -15.65 -7.11 13.12
N THR A 24 -15.80 -6.86 11.81
CA THR A 24 -15.18 -7.68 10.74
C THR A 24 -13.65 -7.61 10.81
N GLU A 25 -13.13 -6.43 11.12
CA GLU A 25 -11.70 -6.16 11.24
C GLU A 25 -11.14 -6.49 12.63
N GLY A 26 -12.00 -6.84 13.60
CA GLY A 26 -11.60 -7.21 14.95
C GLY A 26 -11.10 -6.04 15.81
N VAL A 27 -11.48 -4.80 15.46
CA VAL A 27 -11.04 -3.57 16.14
C VAL A 27 -12.20 -2.86 16.85
N ALA A 28 -11.87 -1.97 17.78
CA ALA A 28 -12.88 -1.14 18.45
C ALA A 28 -13.47 -0.11 17.48
N LEU A 29 -14.78 0.17 17.57
CA LEU A 29 -15.45 1.15 16.70
C LEU A 29 -14.77 2.53 16.68
N SER A 30 -14.28 3.01 17.83
CA SER A 30 -13.56 4.29 17.90
C SER A 30 -12.24 4.27 17.13
N THR A 31 -11.55 3.12 17.13
CA THR A 31 -10.29 2.94 16.38
C THR A 31 -10.60 2.95 14.89
N TRP A 32 -11.55 2.12 14.47
CA TRP A 32 -11.99 2.04 13.08
C TRP A 32 -12.45 3.40 12.53
N LEU A 33 -13.25 4.15 13.30
CA LEU A 33 -13.69 5.49 12.90
C LEU A 33 -12.52 6.50 12.83
N SER A 34 -11.49 6.34 13.67
CA SER A 34 -10.32 7.21 13.64
C SER A 34 -9.48 6.93 12.39
N GLU A 35 -9.27 5.66 12.06
CA GLU A 35 -8.54 5.22 10.86
C GLU A 35 -9.30 5.62 9.58
N ALA A 36 -10.61 5.39 9.53
CA ALA A 36 -11.44 5.82 8.40
C ALA A 36 -11.42 7.35 8.21
N ALA A 37 -11.38 8.12 9.30
CA ALA A 37 -11.26 9.58 9.22
C ALA A 37 -9.88 10.03 8.71
N GLU A 38 -8.81 9.34 9.12
CA GLU A 38 -7.45 9.59 8.62
C GLU A 38 -7.35 9.29 7.12
N GLU A 39 -7.85 8.14 6.66
CA GLU A 39 -7.86 7.79 5.24
C GLU A 39 -8.67 8.79 4.41
N ALA A 40 -9.86 9.16 4.89
CA ALA A 40 -10.71 10.14 4.20
C ALA A 40 -10.05 11.52 4.12
N ALA A 41 -9.38 11.97 5.20
CA ALA A 41 -8.63 13.22 5.21
C ALA A 41 -7.45 13.17 4.23
N GLY A 42 -6.66 12.10 4.26
CA GLY A 42 -5.54 11.93 3.32
C GLY A 42 -5.99 11.92 1.86
N LEU A 43 -7.12 11.28 1.55
CA LEU A 43 -7.68 11.29 0.19
C LEU A 43 -8.18 12.69 -0.22
N ALA A 44 -8.79 13.44 0.70
CA ALA A 44 -9.22 14.81 0.44
C ALA A 44 -8.03 15.74 0.15
N GLU A 45 -6.96 15.62 0.95
CA GLU A 45 -5.70 16.36 0.75
C GLU A 45 -5.05 15.99 -0.58
N ALA A 46 -4.97 14.70 -0.92
CA ALA A 46 -4.42 14.24 -2.18
C ALA A 46 -5.20 14.79 -3.39
N ARG A 47 -6.52 14.85 -3.31
CA ARG A 47 -7.38 15.45 -4.35
C ARG A 47 -7.14 16.95 -4.49
N ALA A 48 -6.98 17.66 -3.37
CA ALA A 48 -6.68 19.09 -3.39
C ALA A 48 -5.31 19.35 -4.03
N ALA A 49 -4.28 18.58 -3.65
CA ALA A 49 -2.94 18.68 -4.23
C ALA A 49 -2.95 18.37 -5.74
N LEU A 50 -3.72 17.37 -6.17
CA LEU A 50 -3.89 17.08 -7.60
C LEU A 50 -4.57 18.22 -8.34
N ALA A 51 -5.59 18.85 -7.75
CA ALA A 51 -6.26 19.99 -8.35
C ALA A 51 -5.30 21.19 -8.51
N GLU A 52 -4.49 21.48 -7.48
CA GLU A 52 -3.44 22.50 -7.54
C GLU A 52 -2.41 22.20 -8.63
N TYR A 53 -1.95 20.94 -8.72
CA TYR A 53 -1.05 20.53 -9.80
C TYR A 53 -1.65 20.79 -11.18
N ILE A 54 -2.91 20.41 -11.39
CA ILE A 54 -3.58 20.59 -12.69
C ILE A 54 -3.76 22.08 -13.01
N GLU A 55 -4.03 22.91 -12.01
CA GLU A 55 -4.12 24.36 -12.20
C GLU A 55 -2.79 24.98 -12.63
N VAL A 56 -1.68 24.54 -12.03
CA VAL A 56 -0.34 25.10 -12.29
C VAL A 56 0.30 24.53 -13.56
N TYR A 57 0.15 23.23 -13.81
CA TYR A 57 0.89 22.50 -14.84
C TYR A 57 0.01 21.97 -15.98
N GLY A 58 -1.32 22.07 -15.85
CA GLY A 58 -2.27 21.45 -16.76
C GLY A 58 -2.56 19.99 -16.40
N PRO A 59 -3.56 19.37 -17.05
CA PRO A 59 -3.84 17.95 -16.86
C PRO A 59 -2.63 17.12 -17.31
N PRO A 60 -2.35 15.98 -16.64
CA PRO A 60 -1.30 15.08 -17.07
C PRO A 60 -1.58 14.56 -18.48
N ASP A 61 -0.56 14.58 -19.33
CA ASP A 61 -0.62 14.07 -20.71
C ASP A 61 -0.79 12.54 -20.70
N GLU A 62 -1.86 12.06 -21.30
CA GLU A 62 -2.21 10.64 -21.33
C GLU A 62 -1.15 9.79 -22.06
N ASP A 63 -0.54 10.32 -23.12
CA ASP A 63 0.50 9.61 -23.88
C ASP A 63 1.78 9.49 -23.04
N ALA A 64 2.16 10.57 -22.35
CA ALA A 64 3.30 10.58 -21.44
C ALA A 64 3.09 9.66 -20.22
N MET A 65 1.85 9.57 -19.72
CA MET A 65 1.47 8.67 -18.64
C MET A 65 1.53 7.20 -19.07
N ALA A 66 1.07 6.89 -20.27
CA ALA A 66 1.16 5.55 -20.85
C ALA A 66 2.60 5.12 -21.07
N GLU A 67 3.44 6.00 -21.62
CA GLU A 67 4.87 5.75 -21.79
C GLU A 67 5.57 5.53 -20.43
N THR A 68 5.26 6.37 -19.44
CA THR A 68 5.81 6.23 -18.09
C THR A 68 5.41 4.91 -17.46
N ARG A 69 4.14 4.48 -17.61
CA ARG A 69 3.69 3.18 -17.11
C ARG A 69 4.40 2.01 -17.78
N ALA A 70 4.57 2.06 -19.10
CA ALA A 70 5.31 1.03 -19.83
C ALA A 70 6.77 0.92 -19.35
N ARG A 71 7.43 2.05 -19.06
CA ARG A 71 8.79 2.06 -18.50
C ARG A 71 8.86 1.49 -17.08
N LEU A 72 7.86 1.78 -16.25
CA LEU A 72 7.77 1.21 -14.89
C LEU A 72 7.53 -0.30 -14.93
N ASP A 73 6.69 -0.77 -15.85
CA ASP A 73 6.43 -2.19 -16.06
C ASP A 73 7.68 -2.92 -16.57
N GLU A 74 8.41 -2.34 -17.54
CA GLU A 74 9.70 -2.88 -18.01
C GLU A 74 10.75 -2.93 -16.90
N ALA A 75 10.76 -1.93 -16.01
CA ALA A 75 11.62 -1.90 -14.84
C ALA A 75 11.17 -2.87 -13.72
N GLY A 76 10.03 -3.56 -13.88
CA GLY A 76 9.49 -4.50 -12.90
C GLY A 76 8.90 -3.83 -11.65
N VAL A 77 8.60 -2.53 -11.70
CA VAL A 77 8.03 -1.79 -10.56
C VAL A 77 6.61 -2.25 -10.30
N GLY A 78 6.28 -2.59 -9.05
CA GLY A 78 4.94 -3.04 -8.65
C GLY A 78 4.63 -4.51 -8.94
N GLN A 79 5.58 -5.26 -9.50
CA GLN A 79 5.49 -6.72 -9.57
C GLN A 79 5.79 -7.29 -8.18
N TRP A 80 4.77 -7.81 -7.51
CA TRP A 80 4.94 -8.48 -6.23
C TRP A 80 5.64 -9.81 -6.47
N GLU A 81 6.81 -9.97 -5.87
CA GLU A 81 7.51 -11.24 -5.86
C GLU A 81 6.68 -12.27 -5.09
N THR A 82 6.60 -13.50 -5.61
CA THR A 82 5.94 -14.60 -4.91
C THR A 82 6.71 -14.98 -3.64
N ALA A 83 6.05 -15.61 -2.67
CA ALA A 83 6.71 -16.07 -1.45
C ALA A 83 7.90 -17.03 -1.73
N ASP A 84 7.77 -17.87 -2.76
CA ASP A 84 8.81 -18.82 -3.17
C ASP A 84 10.03 -18.13 -3.79
N GLU A 85 9.79 -17.13 -4.65
CA GLU A 85 10.86 -16.31 -5.23
C GLU A 85 11.58 -15.49 -4.14
N ALA A 86 10.84 -14.92 -3.20
CA ALA A 86 11.39 -14.19 -2.06
C ALA A 86 12.28 -15.10 -1.19
N ALA A 87 11.83 -16.32 -0.91
CA ALA A 87 12.59 -17.31 -0.17
C ALA A 87 13.86 -17.74 -0.93
N ALA A 88 13.75 -17.96 -2.24
CA ALA A 88 14.88 -18.33 -3.10
C ALA A 88 15.94 -17.22 -3.15
N ARG A 89 15.53 -15.95 -3.29
CA ARG A 89 16.44 -14.80 -3.25
C ARG A 89 17.12 -14.68 -1.89
N MET A 90 16.38 -14.82 -0.80
CA MET A 90 16.95 -14.77 0.56
C MET A 90 18.00 -15.87 0.77
N ALA A 91 17.73 -17.09 0.30
CA ALA A 91 18.69 -18.19 0.33
C ALA A 91 19.93 -17.92 -0.56
N ALA A 92 19.75 -17.31 -1.73
CA ALA A 92 20.87 -16.91 -2.60
C ALA A 92 21.74 -15.83 -1.94
N LEU A 93 21.14 -14.83 -1.27
CA LEU A 93 21.86 -13.79 -0.54
C LEU A 93 22.62 -14.36 0.66
N ALA A 94 22.03 -15.27 1.43
CA ALA A 94 22.71 -15.95 2.53
C ALA A 94 23.94 -16.74 2.02
N ARG A 95 23.86 -17.38 0.85
CA ARG A 95 25.04 -18.03 0.21
C ARG A 95 26.12 -17.01 -0.17
N LEU A 96 25.74 -15.88 -0.80
CA LEU A 96 26.69 -14.82 -1.16
C LEU A 96 27.39 -14.21 0.06
N ARG A 97 26.71 -14.17 1.21
CA ARG A 97 27.27 -13.72 2.49
C ARG A 97 28.07 -14.80 3.23
N GLY A 98 28.09 -16.03 2.72
CA GLY A 98 28.78 -17.16 3.36
C GLY A 98 28.04 -17.74 4.57
N GLU A 99 26.76 -17.40 4.75
CA GLU A 99 25.89 -17.87 5.84
C GLU A 99 25.31 -19.27 5.55
N LEU A 100 25.33 -19.70 4.28
CA LEU A 100 24.94 -21.04 3.84
C LEU A 100 26.05 -21.67 3.00
N PRO A 101 26.29 -23.00 3.11
CA PRO A 101 27.27 -23.69 2.29
C PRO A 101 26.87 -23.65 0.81
N ALA A 102 27.86 -23.46 -0.08
CA ALA A 102 27.64 -23.59 -1.52
C ALA A 102 27.24 -25.04 -1.83
N GLU A 103 26.12 -25.24 -2.53
CA GLU A 103 25.71 -26.58 -2.93
C GLU A 103 26.76 -27.19 -3.86
N ALA A 104 27.16 -28.44 -3.59
CA ALA A 104 28.03 -29.19 -4.45
C ALA A 104 27.36 -29.33 -5.82
N GLN A 105 27.96 -28.71 -6.82
CA GLN A 105 27.54 -28.75 -8.21
C GLN A 105 27.24 -30.21 -8.59
N ARG A 106 25.96 -30.56 -8.75
CA ARG A 106 25.57 -31.91 -9.19
C ARG A 106 26.27 -32.15 -10.52
N ARG A 107 27.26 -33.06 -10.51
CA ARG A 107 27.89 -33.61 -11.71
C ARG A 107 26.77 -34.13 -12.61
N ALA A 108 26.46 -33.39 -13.66
CA ALA A 108 25.82 -33.94 -14.83
C ALA A 108 26.91 -34.62 -15.65
N GLY A 109 26.83 -35.95 -15.73
CA GLY A 109 27.53 -36.73 -16.75
C GLY A 109 26.80 -36.68 -18.07
#